data_AF-A0A4Y9XZT9-F1
#
_entry.id   AF-A0A4Y9XZT9-F1
#
_cell.length_a   1.000
_cell.length_b   1.000
_cell.length_c   1.000
_cell.angle_alpha   90.00
_cell.angle_beta   90.00
_cell.angle_gamma   90.00
#
_symmetry.space_group_name_H-M   'P 1'
#
loop_
_entity.id
_entity.type
_entity.pdbx_description
1 polymer ?
#
loop_
_entity_poly.entity_id
_entity_poly.type
_entity_poly.pdbx_seq_one_letter_code
_entity_poly.pdbx_strand_id
1 'polypeptide(L)'
;MDDVNVLGRFSISSYGDRPNTYEEVSEYFRAHFIQVHRRKDVNRRPLFAHFTSMLDIKTTQSIIVNVNEAIMRRHMATVGLA
;
A
#
# COMPACT_ATOMS: atom_id res chain seq x y z
N MET A 1 -11.13 -17.26 -5.43
CA MET A 1 -11.14 -16.30 -4.30
C MET A 1 -12.24 -15.35 -4.67
N ASP A 2 -13.43 -15.92 -4.57
CA ASP A 2 -14.72 -15.35 -4.93
C ASP A 2 -15.44 -15.20 -3.59
N ASP A 3 -16.42 -14.31 -3.50
CA ASP A 3 -17.20 -13.97 -2.30
C ASP A 3 -16.75 -12.74 -1.49
N VAL A 4 -16.61 -11.60 -2.16
CA VAL A 4 -17.01 -10.33 -1.53
C VAL A 4 -17.98 -9.59 -2.45
N ASN A 5 -19.11 -10.24 -2.71
CA ASN A 5 -20.33 -9.54 -3.11
C ASN A 5 -21.14 -9.28 -1.83
N VAL A 6 -20.66 -8.36 -1.00
CA VAL A 6 -21.36 -7.95 0.23
C VAL A 6 -22.28 -6.79 -0.11
N LEU A 7 -23.58 -7.08 0.05
CA LEU A 7 -24.71 -6.17 0.02
C LEU A 7 -24.47 -4.91 0.88
N GLY A 8 -24.70 -3.74 0.29
CA GLY A 8 -24.75 -2.44 0.97
C GLY A 8 -23.88 -1.40 0.27
N ARG A 9 -24.45 -0.24 -0.08
CA ARG A 9 -23.70 0.90 -0.66
C ARG A 9 -22.39 1.11 0.09
N PHE A 10 -21.27 0.95 -0.61
CA PHE A 10 -19.95 1.30 -0.11
C PHE A 10 -19.94 2.81 0.20
N SER A 11 -20.02 3.15 1.49
CA SER A 11 -20.32 4.52 1.94
C SER A 11 -19.05 5.34 2.11
N ILE A 12 -18.23 5.41 1.06
CA ILE A 12 -17.10 6.35 0.99
C ILE A 12 -17.48 7.40 -0.05
N SER A 13 -17.87 8.58 0.42
CA SER A 13 -18.32 9.67 -0.45
C SER A 13 -17.27 10.09 -1.49
N SER A 14 -15.99 10.05 -1.13
CA SER A 14 -14.87 10.33 -2.04
C SER A 14 -14.58 9.21 -3.05
N TYR A 15 -15.10 8.00 -2.84
CA TYR A 15 -15.00 6.89 -3.79
C TYR A 15 -16.03 7.01 -4.92
N GLY A 16 -17.22 7.53 -4.61
CA GLY A 16 -18.30 7.76 -5.58
C GLY A 16 -18.87 6.47 -6.16
N ASP A 17 -19.19 6.50 -7.45
CA ASP A 17 -19.85 5.41 -8.18
C ASP A 17 -18.86 4.47 -8.90
N ARG A 18 -17.60 4.42 -8.46
CA ARG A 18 -16.59 3.50 -9.02
C ARG A 18 -16.97 2.04 -8.78
N PRO A 19 -16.51 1.10 -9.64
CA PRO A 19 -16.84 -0.31 -9.48
C PRO A 19 -16.44 -0.84 -8.10
N ASN A 20 -17.29 -1.68 -7.51
CA ASN A 20 -16.99 -2.37 -6.24
C ASN A 20 -16.25 -3.69 -6.52
N THR A 21 -15.12 -3.60 -7.21
CA THR A 21 -14.21 -4.73 -7.42
C THR A 21 -13.00 -4.58 -6.51
N TYR A 22 -12.34 -5.69 -6.19
CA TYR A 22 -11.15 -5.67 -5.34
C TYR A 22 -10.08 -4.73 -5.92
N GLU A 23 -9.84 -4.81 -7.22
CA GLU A 23 -8.82 -4.05 -7.93
C GLU A 23 -9.07 -2.53 -7.83
N GLU A 24 -10.30 -2.09 -8.12
CA GLU A 24 -10.66 -0.67 -8.10
C GLU A 24 -10.63 -0.09 -6.67
N VAL A 25 -11.17 -0.84 -5.71
CA VAL A 25 -11.23 -0.39 -4.31
C VAL A 25 -9.84 -0.33 -3.69
N SER A 26 -9.03 -1.38 -3.89
CA SER A 26 -7.69 -1.46 -3.30
C SER A 26 -6.77 -0.37 -3.85
N GLU A 27 -6.77 -0.13 -5.16
CA GLU A 27 -5.95 0.92 -5.76
C GLU A 27 -6.42 2.32 -5.36
N TYR A 28 -7.73 2.55 -5.24
CA TYR A 28 -8.24 3.81 -4.70
C TYR A 28 -7.68 4.10 -3.30
N PHE A 29 -7.75 3.12 -2.39
CA PHE A 29 -7.23 3.30 -1.04
C PHE A 29 -5.73 3.54 -1.04
N ARG A 30 -4.98 2.77 -1.85
CA ARG A 30 -3.53 2.94 -1.98
C ARG A 30 -3.18 4.35 -2.45
N ALA A 31 -3.83 4.84 -3.51
CA ALA A 31 -3.64 6.18 -4.03
C ALA A 31 -4.01 7.25 -2.98
N HIS A 32 -5.13 7.05 -2.27
CA HIS A 32 -5.58 7.96 -1.22
C HIS A 32 -4.56 8.06 -0.08
N PHE A 33 -4.06 6.93 0.44
CA PHE A 33 -3.05 6.93 1.50
C PHE A 33 -1.72 7.53 1.05
N ILE A 34 -1.27 7.25 -0.18
CA ILE A 34 -0.06 7.86 -0.75
C ILE A 34 -0.23 9.38 -0.83
N GLN A 35 -1.40 9.86 -1.28
CA GLN A 35 -1.68 11.29 -1.37
C GLN A 35 -1.71 11.95 0.01
N VAL A 36 -2.35 11.33 0.99
CA VAL A 36 -2.40 11.82 2.38
C VAL A 36 -0.99 11.89 2.98
N HIS A 37 -0.17 10.84 2.79
CA HIS A 37 1.23 10.84 3.22
C HIS A 37 2.00 12.00 2.59
N ARG A 38 1.96 12.15 1.26
CA ARG A 38 2.67 13.23 0.55
C ARG A 38 2.28 14.63 1.03
N ARG A 39 1.00 14.86 1.37
CA ARG A 39 0.51 16.14 1.86
C ARG A 39 0.93 16.47 3.29
N LYS A 40 1.09 15.45 4.14
CA LYS A 40 1.37 15.61 5.58
C LYS A 40 2.83 15.35 5.96
N ASP A 41 3.64 14.85 5.03
CA ASP A 41 5.00 14.45 5.34
C ASP A 41 5.96 15.64 5.40
N VAL A 42 6.52 15.86 6.59
CA VAL A 42 7.45 16.96 6.87
C VAL A 42 8.88 16.64 6.44
N ASN A 43 9.25 15.35 6.43
CA ASN A 43 10.65 14.91 6.31
C ASN A 43 10.95 14.07 5.06
N ARG A 44 10.07 14.14 4.03
CA ARG A 44 10.21 13.39 2.76
C ARG A 44 10.56 11.91 2.98
N ARG A 45 9.94 11.30 3.97
CA ARG A 45 10.16 9.89 4.35
C ARG A 45 9.61 9.00 3.24
N PRO A 46 10.35 7.96 2.82
CA PRO A 46 9.85 6.97 1.89
C PRO A 46 8.63 6.27 2.50
N LEU A 47 7.62 6.02 1.65
CA LEU A 47 6.44 5.24 1.99
C LEU A 47 6.46 3.95 1.18
N PHE A 48 6.38 2.82 1.86
CA PHE A 48 6.25 1.49 1.26
C PHE A 48 4.82 1.02 1.44
N ALA A 49 4.06 0.98 0.35
CA ALA A 49 2.66 0.57 0.35
C ALA A 49 2.49 -0.68 -0.52
N HIS A 50 2.04 -1.77 0.12
CA HIS A 50 1.84 -3.09 -0.48
C HIS A 50 0.45 -3.62 -0.10
N PHE A 51 -0.16 -4.40 -0.99
CA PHE A 51 -1.30 -5.22 -0.64
C PHE A 51 -0.80 -6.55 -0.08
N THR A 52 -1.36 -6.95 1.05
CA THR A 52 -1.03 -8.21 1.74
C THR A 52 -2.30 -8.94 2.12
N SER A 53 -2.19 -10.26 2.26
CA SER A 53 -3.23 -11.12 2.81
C SER A 53 -2.58 -12.10 3.77
N MET A 54 -3.26 -12.39 4.89
CA MET A 54 -2.79 -13.36 5.88
C MET A 54 -2.60 -14.76 5.29
N LEU A 55 -3.32 -15.07 4.20
CA LEU A 55 -3.27 -16.37 3.53
C LEU A 55 -2.16 -16.45 2.48
N ASP A 56 -1.67 -15.32 1.97
CA ASP A 56 -0.61 -15.28 0.97
C ASP A 56 0.75 -15.06 1.64
N ILE A 57 1.26 -16.16 2.23
CA ILE A 57 2.53 -16.17 2.94
C ILE A 57 3.70 -15.89 1.99
N LYS A 58 3.65 -16.39 0.74
CA LYS A 58 4.74 -16.24 -0.24
C LYS A 58 4.91 -14.78 -0.65
N THR A 59 3.82 -14.12 -1.05
CA THR A 59 3.85 -12.70 -1.40
C THR A 59 4.25 -11.85 -0.20
N THR A 60 3.75 -12.16 0.99
CA THR A 60 4.10 -11.43 2.23
C THR A 60 5.59 -11.58 2.57
N GLN A 61 6.17 -12.77 2.41
CA GLN A 61 7.61 -13.00 2.59
C GLN A 61 8.43 -12.16 1.61
N SER A 62 8.06 -12.13 0.32
CA SER A 62 8.75 -11.30 -0.67
C SER A 62 8.66 -9.80 -0.34
N ILE A 63 7.52 -9.34 0.17
CA ILE A 63 7.36 -7.94 0.62
C ILE A 63 8.33 -7.63 1.76
N ILE A 64 8.46 -8.51 2.75
CA ILE A 64 9.40 -8.33 3.88
C ILE A 64 10.84 -8.20 3.38
N VAL A 65 11.26 -9.07 2.46
CA VAL A 65 12.62 -9.02 1.87
C VAL A 65 12.85 -7.68 1.15
N ASN A 66 11.92 -7.27 0.30
CA ASN A 66 12.03 -6.01 -0.45
C ASN A 66 12.12 -4.78 0.47
N VAL A 67 11.33 -4.75 1.56
CA VAL A 67 11.37 -3.68 2.55
C VAL A 67 12.71 -3.67 3.29
N ASN A 68 13.22 -4.85 3.66
CA ASN A 68 14.53 -4.98 4.31
C ASN A 68 15.65 -4.43 3.41
N GLU A 69 15.69 -4.82 2.14
CA GLU A 69 16.67 -4.31 1.18
C GLU A 69 16.60 -2.79 1.03
N ALA A 70 15.39 -2.22 0.97
CA ALA A 70 15.22 -0.77 0.86
C ALA A 70 15.76 -0.03 2.10
N ILE A 71 15.58 -0.59 3.30
CA ILE A 71 16.15 -0.06 4.54
C ILE A 71 17.67 -0.14 4.50
N MET A 72 18.24 -1.28 4.09
CA MET A 72 19.69 -1.47 4.02
C MET A 72 20.34 -0.52 3.02
N ARG A 73 19.78 -0.38 1.82
CA ARG A 73 20.25 0.58 0.80
C ARG A 73 20.22 2.01 1.32
N ARG A 74 19.16 2.39 2.03
CA ARG A 74 19.06 3.72 2.65
C ARG A 74 20.13 3.91 3.73
N HIS A 75 20.37 2.89 4.54
CA HIS A 75 21.42 2.96 5.57
C HIS A 75 22.79 3.12 4.92
N MET A 76 23.12 2.31 3.91
CA MET A 76 24.38 2.39 3.15
C MET A 76 24.59 3.78 2.53
N ALA A 77 23.55 4.35 1.91
CA ALA A 77 23.62 5.69 1.35
C ALA A 77 23.85 6.77 2.41
N THR A 78 23.34 6.58 3.64
CA THR A 78 23.54 7.53 4.75
C THR A 78 24.96 7.47 5.29
N VAL A 79 25.60 6.29 5.30
CA VAL A 79 26.97 6.09 5.81
C VAL A 79 28.05 6.25 4.73
N GLY A 80 27.67 6.60 3.50
CA GLY A 80 28.60 6.86 2.38
C GLY A 80 29.21 5.60 1.75
N LEU A 81 28.53 4.45 1.85
CA LEU A 81 28.98 3.15 1.32
C LEU A 81 28.21 2.72 0.05
N ALA A 82 27.53 3.66 -0.62
CA ALA A 82 26.68 3.42 -1.79
C ALA A 82 27.31 3.97 -3.07
#